data_AF-A0A6A6N521-F1
#
_entry.id   AF-A0A6A6N521-F1
#
_cell.length_a   1.000
_cell.length_b   1.000
_cell.length_c   1.000
_cell.angle_alpha   90.00
_cell.angle_beta   90.00
_cell.angle_gamma   90.00
#
_symmetry.space_group_name_H-M   'P 1'
#
loop_
_entity.id
_entity.type
_entity.pdbx_description
1 polymer ?
#
loop_
_entity_poly.entity_id
_entity_poly.type
_entity_poly.pdbx_seq_one_letter_code
_entity_poly.pdbx_strand_id
1 'polypeptide(L)'
;MHDLMHDLTTFVAGNGISIINSKEKIVDESVRYVSFALWLYSSQQIRVGLSNAKKLRTFLLPRQGFSRDVIAHVLSIPQVIVPNFRELRVYDIGQTTIEKVPSSVNRFKHLRYLDVSSNNEIRTLPNSITDLQNLQVLNVSSCHRLKELPKDIKKLINLRHLYCRGCWSLTHMPRGLGQLASLRTLTLFVVAEDNSVAKNVGGLNELNSLNNLRGGLAIRYLGYVKNGIINPNLKGKSLLQSLTLYSDLQYGNANVDNEEMAFQSLQPHPNLKESVLMHDLATLASGIRIGSRFRG
;
A
#
# COMPACT_ATOMS: atom_id res chain seq x y z
N MET A 1 -11.95 -9.13 -20.46
CA MET A 1 -12.88 -8.22 -21.16
C MET A 1 -13.09 -8.83 -22.53
N HIS A 2 -14.33 -8.88 -23.03
CA HIS A 2 -14.61 -9.38 -24.37
C HIS A 2 -14.09 -8.37 -25.43
N ASP A 3 -13.58 -8.83 -26.57
CA ASP A 3 -12.95 -7.96 -27.58
C ASP A 3 -13.89 -6.86 -28.09
N LEU A 4 -15.16 -7.19 -28.32
CA LEU A 4 -16.22 -6.21 -28.64
C LEU A 4 -16.36 -5.08 -27.60
N MET A 5 -16.19 -5.37 -26.30
CA MET A 5 -16.24 -4.35 -25.26
C MET A 5 -14.98 -3.50 -25.24
N HIS A 6 -13.83 -4.08 -25.59
CA HIS A 6 -12.58 -3.33 -25.78
C HIS A 6 -12.71 -2.36 -26.96
N ASP A 7 -13.24 -2.80 -28.10
CA ASP A 7 -13.37 -1.99 -29.31
C ASP A 7 -14.36 -0.84 -29.12
N LEU A 8 -15.52 -1.12 -28.50
CA LEU A 8 -16.48 -0.09 -28.12
C LEU A 8 -15.87 0.94 -27.15
N THR A 9 -15.09 0.48 -26.16
CA THR A 9 -14.42 1.37 -25.21
C THR A 9 -13.42 2.26 -25.92
N THR A 10 -12.66 1.71 -26.87
CA THR A 10 -11.67 2.45 -27.67
C THR A 10 -12.35 3.48 -28.56
N PHE A 11 -13.46 3.12 -29.21
CA PHE A 11 -14.25 4.03 -30.04
C PHE A 11 -14.82 5.21 -29.24
N VAL A 12 -15.46 4.94 -28.10
CA VAL A 12 -16.07 5.97 -27.25
C VAL A 12 -15.02 6.89 -26.61
N ALA A 13 -13.87 6.34 -26.22
CA ALA A 13 -12.80 7.13 -25.63
C ALA A 13 -12.10 8.07 -26.63
N GLY A 14 -12.22 7.78 -27.94
CA GLY A 14 -11.57 8.52 -29.01
C GLY A 14 -10.07 8.69 -28.76
N ASN A 15 -9.57 9.90 -29.00
CA ASN A 15 -8.15 10.25 -28.81
C ASN A 15 -7.78 10.49 -27.34
N GLY A 16 -8.69 10.27 -26.39
CA GLY A 16 -8.44 10.49 -24.96
C GLY A 16 -7.53 9.44 -24.33
N ILE A 17 -7.38 8.26 -24.96
CA ILE A 17 -6.58 7.13 -24.47
C ILE A 17 -5.39 6.89 -25.39
N SER A 18 -4.22 6.62 -24.81
CA SER A 18 -3.04 6.17 -25.53
C SER A 18 -2.41 4.95 -24.87
N ILE A 19 -2.39 3.83 -25.59
CA ILE A 19 -1.59 2.66 -25.21
C ILE A 19 -0.22 2.79 -25.86
N ILE A 20 0.83 2.85 -25.05
CA ILE A 20 2.22 2.95 -25.51
C ILE A 20 2.77 1.55 -25.71
N ASN A 21 2.89 1.16 -26.98
CA ASN A 21 3.38 -0.15 -27.45
C ASN A 21 4.72 -0.07 -28.18
N SER A 22 5.18 1.14 -28.51
CA SER A 22 6.51 1.39 -29.09
C SER A 22 7.27 2.47 -28.31
N LYS A 23 8.60 2.43 -28.37
CA LYS A 23 9.48 3.37 -27.66
C LYS A 23 9.43 4.79 -28.24
N GLU A 24 9.00 4.92 -29.49
CA GLU A 24 8.98 6.17 -30.27
C GLU A 24 7.62 6.87 -30.23
N LYS A 25 6.60 6.25 -29.62
CA LYS A 25 5.26 6.81 -29.60
C LYS A 25 5.22 8.10 -28.76
N ILE A 26 4.98 9.21 -29.44
CA ILE A 26 4.72 10.51 -28.83
C ILE A 26 3.22 10.62 -28.53
N VAL A 27 2.89 11.02 -27.32
CA VAL A 27 1.52 11.21 -26.86
C VAL A 27 1.05 12.64 -27.14
N ASP A 28 -0.11 12.74 -27.78
CA ASP A 28 -0.77 14.02 -28.08
C ASP A 28 -1.22 14.77 -26.80
N GLU A 29 -1.32 16.10 -26.87
CA GLU A 29 -1.73 16.94 -25.74
C GLU A 29 -3.15 16.66 -25.23
N SER A 30 -4.05 16.19 -26.10
CA SER A 30 -5.44 15.88 -25.74
C SER A 30 -5.59 14.61 -24.90
N VAL A 31 -4.57 13.74 -24.88
CA VAL A 31 -4.61 12.45 -24.19
C VAL A 31 -4.73 12.66 -22.69
N ARG A 32 -5.69 11.95 -22.09
CA ARG A 32 -5.98 12.00 -20.65
C ARG A 32 -5.60 10.70 -19.94
N TYR A 33 -5.47 9.60 -20.67
CA TYR A 33 -5.20 8.28 -20.10
C TYR A 33 -4.08 7.61 -20.88
N VAL A 34 -3.02 7.22 -20.19
CA VAL A 34 -1.89 6.48 -20.76
C VAL A 34 -1.75 5.16 -20.04
N SER A 35 -1.50 4.10 -20.81
CA SER A 35 -1.05 2.80 -20.31
C SER A 35 0.14 2.32 -21.13
N PHE A 36 1.14 1.74 -20.49
CA PHE A 36 2.27 1.12 -21.20
C PHE A 36 1.99 -0.37 -21.40
N ALA A 37 2.08 -0.84 -22.65
CA ALA A 37 1.97 -2.25 -23.02
C ALA A 37 3.35 -2.86 -23.33
N LEU A 38 4.42 -2.23 -22.83
CA LEU A 38 5.80 -2.62 -23.07
C LEU A 38 6.63 -2.51 -21.80
N TRP A 39 7.79 -3.17 -21.84
CA TRP A 39 8.78 -3.13 -20.78
C TRP A 39 9.64 -1.88 -20.91
N LEU A 40 9.71 -1.11 -19.82
CA LEU A 40 10.54 0.08 -19.74
C LEU A 40 11.92 -0.30 -19.24
N TYR A 41 12.94 0.09 -20.01
CA TYR A 41 14.35 -0.12 -19.68
C TYR A 41 15.03 1.17 -19.25
N SER A 42 14.38 2.32 -19.49
CA SER A 42 14.88 3.64 -19.10
C SER A 42 13.74 4.60 -18.84
N SER A 43 13.92 5.43 -17.82
CA SER A 43 13.01 6.53 -17.48
C SER A 43 12.88 7.54 -18.63
N GLN A 44 13.90 7.71 -19.46
CA GLN A 44 13.88 8.65 -20.60
C GLN A 44 12.78 8.35 -21.61
N GLN A 45 12.38 7.09 -21.76
CA GLN A 45 11.29 6.69 -22.66
C GLN A 45 9.96 7.32 -22.22
N ILE A 46 9.74 7.46 -20.91
CA ILE A 46 8.58 8.17 -20.37
C ILE A 46 8.67 9.67 -20.67
N ARG A 47 9.85 10.30 -20.48
CA ARG A 47 10.06 11.74 -20.74
C ARG A 47 9.71 12.11 -22.17
N VAL A 48 10.30 11.38 -23.11
CA VAL A 48 10.16 11.67 -24.54
C VAL A 48 8.72 11.43 -24.98
N GLY A 49 8.17 10.25 -24.67
CA GLY A 49 6.83 9.86 -25.07
C GLY A 49 5.72 10.72 -24.47
N LEU A 50 5.91 11.27 -23.27
CA LEU A 50 4.88 12.05 -22.55
C LEU A 50 5.18 13.55 -22.43
N SER A 51 6.15 14.06 -23.19
CA SER A 51 6.58 15.47 -23.15
C SER A 51 5.44 16.47 -23.37
N ASN A 52 4.44 16.12 -24.19
CA ASN A 52 3.29 16.97 -24.53
C ASN A 52 2.02 16.66 -23.72
N ALA A 53 2.00 15.62 -22.87
CA ALA A 53 0.79 15.11 -22.22
C ALA A 53 0.36 15.98 -21.00
N LYS A 54 0.05 17.27 -21.23
CA LYS A 54 -0.29 18.25 -20.18
C LYS A 54 -1.65 17.98 -19.51
N LYS A 55 -2.58 17.34 -20.22
CA LYS A 55 -3.94 17.00 -19.74
C LYS A 55 -4.03 15.60 -19.14
N LEU A 56 -2.89 14.95 -18.88
CA LEU A 56 -2.86 13.58 -18.39
C LEU A 56 -3.48 13.47 -17.00
N ARG A 57 -4.46 12.56 -16.87
CA ARG A 57 -5.18 12.24 -15.64
C ARG A 57 -4.84 10.86 -15.11
N THR A 58 -4.46 9.94 -15.98
CA THR A 58 -4.13 8.57 -15.60
C THR A 58 -2.85 8.15 -16.28
N PHE A 59 -1.88 7.74 -15.48
CA PHE A 59 -0.66 7.06 -15.91
C PHE A 59 -0.70 5.66 -15.32
N LEU A 60 -0.78 4.65 -16.19
CA LEU A 60 -0.76 3.24 -15.82
C LEU A 60 0.50 2.57 -16.34
N LEU A 61 1.17 1.84 -15.45
CA LEU A 61 2.32 1.04 -15.80
C LEU A 61 2.07 -0.42 -15.40
N PRO A 62 1.21 -1.14 -16.14
CA PRO A 62 0.85 -2.50 -15.77
C PRO A 62 2.09 -3.40 -15.81
N ARG A 63 2.31 -4.07 -14.67
CA ARG A 63 3.11 -5.29 -14.46
C ARG A 63 4.38 -5.38 -15.33
N GLN A 64 5.40 -4.61 -14.96
CA GLN A 64 6.78 -4.82 -15.46
C GLN A 64 7.28 -6.11 -14.77
N GLY A 65 7.26 -7.24 -15.48
CA GLY A 65 7.35 -8.57 -14.86
C GLY A 65 8.67 -8.87 -14.15
N PHE A 66 8.62 -9.80 -13.19
CA PHE A 66 9.79 -10.39 -12.55
C PHE A 66 10.17 -11.68 -13.28
N SER A 67 11.31 -11.70 -13.98
CA SER A 67 12.06 -12.95 -14.20
C SER A 67 13.13 -13.04 -13.12
N ARG A 68 13.13 -14.11 -12.32
CA ARG A 68 14.13 -14.34 -11.26
C ARG A 68 15.53 -14.60 -11.81
N ASP A 69 15.65 -15.00 -13.07
CA ASP A 69 16.92 -15.48 -13.64
C ASP A 69 17.64 -14.45 -14.51
N VAL A 70 17.06 -13.27 -14.69
CA VAL A 70 17.58 -12.25 -15.59
C VAL A 70 17.64 -10.91 -14.84
N ILE A 71 18.84 -10.62 -14.34
CA ILE A 71 19.40 -9.27 -14.15
C ILE A 71 19.20 -8.60 -12.78
N ALA A 72 20.19 -8.79 -11.91
CA ALA A 72 20.55 -7.87 -10.83
C ALA A 72 21.16 -6.53 -11.32
N HIS A 73 21.04 -6.17 -12.61
CA HIS A 73 21.85 -5.12 -13.26
C HIS A 73 21.20 -4.17 -14.30
N VAL A 74 19.88 -4.11 -14.56
CA VAL A 74 19.35 -3.24 -15.66
C VAL A 74 18.12 -2.39 -15.35
N LEU A 75 17.33 -2.60 -14.29
CA LEU A 75 16.02 -1.92 -14.20
C LEU A 75 15.82 -1.02 -12.97
N SER A 76 16.85 -0.41 -12.39
CA SER A 76 16.55 0.80 -11.61
C SER A 76 16.04 1.81 -12.65
N ILE A 77 14.76 2.21 -12.64
CA ILE A 77 14.30 3.45 -13.29
C ILE A 77 14.89 4.54 -12.39
N PRO A 78 16.14 4.99 -12.59
CA PRO A 78 16.80 5.84 -11.62
C PRO A 78 16.19 7.20 -11.89
N GLN A 79 15.52 7.75 -10.87
CA GLN A 79 14.72 8.97 -10.98
C GLN A 79 13.43 8.71 -11.79
N VAL A 80 12.36 8.34 -11.10
CA VAL A 80 11.02 8.54 -11.66
C VAL A 80 10.86 10.04 -11.93
N ILE A 81 10.93 10.31 -13.22
CA ILE A 81 10.67 11.58 -13.84
C ILE A 81 9.22 11.89 -13.50
N VAL A 82 9.01 13.10 -12.99
CA VAL A 82 7.69 13.70 -13.01
C VAL A 82 7.66 14.62 -14.23
N PRO A 83 7.13 14.19 -15.40
CA PRO A 83 6.60 15.18 -16.33
C PRO A 83 5.56 16.01 -15.56
N ASN A 84 5.38 17.27 -15.95
CA ASN A 84 4.53 18.21 -15.21
C ASN A 84 3.03 17.89 -15.39
N PHE A 85 2.58 16.73 -14.89
CA PHE A 85 1.20 16.26 -15.00
C PHE A 85 0.33 16.92 -13.92
N ARG A 86 -0.01 18.19 -14.14
CA ARG A 86 -0.77 18.99 -13.18
C ARG A 86 -2.16 18.41 -12.92
N GLU A 87 -2.76 17.73 -13.90
CA GLU A 87 -4.10 17.12 -13.80
C GLU A 87 -4.11 15.66 -13.32
N LEU A 88 -2.96 15.08 -12.95
CA LEU A 88 -2.86 13.65 -12.65
C LEU A 88 -3.74 13.25 -11.46
N ARG A 89 -4.53 12.19 -11.65
CA ARG A 89 -5.45 11.61 -10.66
C ARG A 89 -5.08 10.17 -10.30
N VAL A 90 -4.53 9.42 -11.24
CA VAL A 90 -4.09 8.03 -11.07
C VAL A 90 -2.64 7.92 -11.49
N TYR A 91 -1.80 7.49 -10.56
CA TYR A 91 -0.39 7.23 -10.82
C TYR A 91 -0.01 5.84 -10.35
N ASP A 92 0.17 4.94 -11.30
CA ASP A 92 0.62 3.58 -11.06
C ASP A 92 2.07 3.41 -11.52
N ILE A 93 2.95 3.20 -10.54
CA ILE A 93 4.36 2.86 -10.68
C ILE A 93 4.68 1.65 -9.78
N GLY A 94 3.73 0.71 -9.66
CA GLY A 94 3.99 -0.58 -9.04
C GLY A 94 4.99 -1.40 -9.86
N GLN A 95 5.80 -2.22 -9.20
CA GLN A 95 6.74 -3.14 -9.85
C GLN A 95 7.78 -2.47 -10.76
N THR A 96 8.16 -1.22 -10.46
CA THR A 96 9.15 -0.44 -11.25
C THR A 96 10.58 -0.52 -10.72
N THR A 97 10.83 -1.38 -9.75
CA THR A 97 12.14 -1.55 -9.07
C THR A 97 12.73 -0.22 -8.56
N ILE A 98 11.87 0.75 -8.23
CA ILE A 98 12.31 2.05 -7.71
C ILE A 98 12.80 1.90 -6.28
N GLU A 99 13.89 2.60 -5.97
CA GLU A 99 14.45 2.62 -4.62
C GLU A 99 13.76 3.65 -3.72
N LYS A 100 13.21 4.72 -4.32
CA LYS A 100 12.58 5.84 -3.60
C LYS A 100 11.44 6.44 -4.42
N VAL A 101 10.35 6.79 -3.74
CA VAL A 101 9.32 7.67 -4.31
C VAL A 101 9.86 9.11 -4.29
N PRO A 102 9.82 9.86 -5.41
CA PRO A 102 10.38 11.21 -5.45
C PRO A 102 9.58 12.18 -4.57
N SER A 103 10.28 13.09 -3.89
CA SER A 103 9.64 14.11 -3.04
C SER A 103 8.72 15.06 -3.81
N SER A 104 8.91 15.20 -5.12
CA SER A 104 8.07 15.97 -6.04
C SER A 104 6.70 15.34 -6.31
N VAL A 105 6.39 14.15 -5.78
CA VAL A 105 5.05 13.55 -5.90
C VAL A 105 3.96 14.48 -5.39
N ASN A 106 4.28 15.36 -4.43
CA ASN A 106 3.37 16.36 -3.88
C ASN A 106 2.90 17.42 -4.88
N ARG A 107 3.50 17.50 -6.07
CA ARG A 107 3.06 18.39 -7.16
C ARG A 107 1.75 17.92 -7.80
N PHE A 108 1.41 16.65 -7.67
CA PHE A 108 0.16 16.08 -8.19
C PHE A 108 -1.02 16.39 -7.28
N LYS A 109 -1.42 17.67 -7.20
CA LYS A 109 -2.46 18.13 -6.26
C LYS A 109 -3.83 17.49 -6.47
N HIS A 110 -4.11 16.95 -7.65
CA HIS A 110 -5.34 16.23 -7.98
C HIS A 110 -5.25 14.71 -7.83
N LEU A 111 -4.11 14.19 -7.34
CA LEU A 111 -3.90 12.75 -7.22
C LEU A 111 -4.89 12.12 -6.24
N ARG A 112 -5.53 11.04 -6.68
CA ARG A 112 -6.52 10.25 -5.93
C ARG A 112 -6.06 8.82 -5.71
N TYR A 113 -5.22 8.29 -6.60
CA TYR A 113 -4.70 6.93 -6.54
C TYR A 113 -3.19 6.96 -6.78
N LEU A 114 -2.43 6.44 -5.83
CA LEU A 114 -0.99 6.23 -5.94
C LEU A 114 -0.67 4.77 -5.65
N ASP A 115 -0.09 4.09 -6.63
CA ASP A 115 0.42 2.73 -6.49
C ASP A 115 1.93 2.73 -6.68
N VAL A 116 2.63 2.30 -5.64
CA VAL A 116 4.08 2.09 -5.61
C VAL A 116 4.38 0.67 -5.12
N SER A 117 3.40 -0.23 -5.19
CA SER A 117 3.48 -1.59 -4.65
C SER A 117 4.56 -2.43 -5.33
N SER A 118 5.01 -3.48 -4.64
CA SER A 118 5.98 -4.46 -5.14
C SER A 118 7.32 -3.83 -5.57
N ASN A 119 7.67 -2.68 -5.00
CA ASN A 119 8.99 -2.07 -5.14
C ASN A 119 9.82 -2.41 -3.90
N ASN A 120 10.59 -3.49 -3.98
CA ASN A 120 11.27 -4.10 -2.83
C ASN A 120 12.30 -3.19 -2.15
N GLU A 121 12.86 -2.22 -2.88
CA GLU A 121 13.94 -1.35 -2.39
C GLU A 121 13.43 -0.09 -1.65
N ILE A 122 12.13 0.21 -1.70
CA ILE A 122 11.57 1.35 -0.97
C ILE A 122 11.67 1.10 0.54
N ARG A 123 12.50 1.90 1.21
CA ARG A 123 12.66 1.87 2.67
C ARG A 123 11.78 2.87 3.41
N THR A 124 11.50 4.02 2.81
CA THR A 124 10.65 5.08 3.35
C THR A 124 9.88 5.76 2.22
N LEU A 125 8.74 6.36 2.55
CA LEU A 125 8.03 7.29 1.67
C LEU A 125 8.46 8.74 1.99
N PRO A 126 8.49 9.65 1.00
CA PRO A 126 8.81 11.05 1.26
C PRO A 126 7.73 11.68 2.14
N ASN A 127 8.11 12.49 3.12
CA ASN A 127 7.15 13.20 3.99
C ASN A 127 6.13 14.03 3.20
N SER A 128 6.54 14.58 2.06
CA SER A 128 5.69 15.36 1.15
C SER A 128 4.52 14.59 0.55
N ILE A 129 4.51 13.25 0.63
CA ILE A 129 3.33 12.45 0.25
C ILE A 129 2.09 12.86 1.06
N THR A 130 2.28 13.40 2.27
CA THR A 130 1.20 13.87 3.15
C THR A 130 0.54 15.18 2.67
N ASP A 131 1.14 15.86 1.70
CA ASP A 131 0.56 17.04 1.03
C ASP A 131 -0.53 16.66 0.01
N LEU A 132 -0.68 15.37 -0.31
CA LEU A 132 -1.66 14.86 -1.27
C LEU A 132 -3.04 14.72 -0.62
N GLN A 133 -3.65 15.84 -0.24
CA GLN A 133 -4.92 15.86 0.50
C GLN A 133 -6.11 15.26 -0.25
N ASN A 134 -6.03 15.14 -1.59
CA ASN A 134 -7.04 14.48 -2.43
C ASN A 134 -6.84 12.96 -2.56
N LEU A 135 -5.76 12.40 -1.99
CA LEU A 135 -5.42 10.98 -2.12
C LEU A 135 -6.46 10.12 -1.43
N GLN A 136 -7.03 9.16 -2.17
CA GLN A 136 -8.04 8.22 -1.70
C GLN A 136 -7.48 6.81 -1.55
N VAL A 137 -6.49 6.44 -2.38
CA VAL A 137 -5.82 5.14 -2.34
C VAL A 137 -4.31 5.34 -2.32
N LEU A 138 -3.66 4.73 -1.33
CA LEU A 138 -2.23 4.55 -1.28
C LEU A 138 -1.93 3.05 -1.23
N ASN A 139 -1.32 2.52 -2.28
CA ASN A 139 -0.89 1.13 -2.35
C ASN A 139 0.63 1.03 -2.26
N VAL A 140 1.12 0.51 -1.14
CA VAL A 140 2.52 0.20 -0.85
C VAL A 140 2.72 -1.30 -0.58
N SER A 141 1.74 -2.13 -0.95
CA SER A 141 1.77 -3.58 -0.71
C SER A 141 3.05 -4.20 -1.30
N SER A 142 3.58 -5.23 -0.66
CA SER A 142 4.79 -5.94 -1.09
C SER A 142 6.02 -5.06 -1.26
N CYS A 143 6.06 -3.86 -0.67
CA CYS A 143 7.32 -3.13 -0.46
C CYS A 143 8.03 -3.74 0.75
N HIS A 144 8.75 -4.85 0.54
CA HIS A 144 9.26 -5.71 1.61
C HIS A 144 10.18 -4.97 2.61
N ARG A 145 10.99 -4.01 2.13
CA ARG A 145 11.95 -3.23 2.94
C ARG A 145 11.38 -1.94 3.53
N LEU A 146 10.09 -1.63 3.33
CA LEU A 146 9.46 -0.42 3.85
C LEU A 146 9.44 -0.46 5.38
N LYS A 147 10.12 0.48 6.03
CA LYS A 147 10.32 0.50 7.50
C LYS A 147 9.27 1.32 8.25
N GLU A 148 8.81 2.41 7.65
CA GLU A 148 7.85 3.34 8.25
C GLU A 148 6.89 3.90 7.20
N LEU A 149 5.66 4.15 7.64
CA LEU A 149 4.70 4.99 6.92
C LEU A 149 4.92 6.48 7.25
N PRO A 150 4.36 7.42 6.48
CA PRO A 150 4.57 8.86 6.71
C PRO A 150 4.11 9.31 8.10
N LYS A 151 4.97 10.05 8.81
CA LYS A 151 4.73 10.49 10.20
C LYS A 151 3.46 11.32 10.37
N ASP A 152 3.13 12.16 9.39
CA ASP A 152 1.92 13.00 9.38
C ASP A 152 0.77 12.36 8.59
N ILE A 153 0.58 11.04 8.69
CA ILE A 153 -0.44 10.33 7.89
C ILE A 153 -1.83 10.95 8.01
N LYS A 154 -2.16 11.52 9.17
CA LYS A 154 -3.42 12.23 9.47
C LYS A 154 -3.76 13.37 8.50
N LYS A 155 -2.77 13.93 7.78
CA LYS A 155 -3.00 14.96 6.74
C LYS A 155 -3.68 14.42 5.49
N LEU A 156 -3.66 13.10 5.27
CA LEU A 156 -4.35 12.44 4.16
C LEU A 156 -5.85 12.29 4.45
N ILE A 157 -6.55 13.40 4.68
CA ILE A 157 -7.93 13.46 5.18
C ILE A 157 -8.96 12.71 4.30
N ASN A 158 -8.67 12.54 3.01
CA ASN A 158 -9.53 11.83 2.06
C ASN A 158 -9.13 10.37 1.83
N LEU A 159 -8.12 9.86 2.55
CA LEU A 159 -7.63 8.50 2.36
C LEU A 159 -8.70 7.49 2.77
N ARG A 160 -9.03 6.59 1.84
CA ARG A 160 -10.04 5.53 2.02
C ARG A 160 -9.40 4.16 2.07
N HIS A 161 -8.31 3.95 1.34
CA HIS A 161 -7.67 2.65 1.24
C HIS A 161 -6.15 2.80 1.41
N LEU A 162 -5.64 2.17 2.45
CA LEU A 162 -4.21 2.00 2.70
C LEU A 162 -3.87 0.51 2.58
N TYR A 163 -3.21 0.15 1.48
CA TYR A 163 -2.74 -1.20 1.23
C TYR A 163 -1.25 -1.29 1.55
N CYS A 164 -0.91 -2.08 2.55
CA CYS A 164 0.45 -2.29 3.06
C CYS A 164 0.73 -3.77 3.40
N ARG A 165 -0.07 -4.69 2.84
CA ARG A 165 0.14 -6.13 3.01
C ARG A 165 1.50 -6.51 2.40
N GLY A 166 2.28 -7.36 3.08
CA GLY A 166 3.60 -7.75 2.59
C GLY A 166 4.72 -6.73 2.86
N CYS A 167 4.45 -5.63 3.58
CA CYS A 167 5.51 -4.76 4.10
C CYS A 167 6.17 -5.39 5.34
N TRP A 168 7.05 -6.37 5.13
CA TRP A 168 7.57 -7.19 6.23
C TRP A 168 8.52 -6.46 7.18
N SER A 169 9.26 -5.46 6.69
CA SER A 169 10.14 -4.61 7.50
C SER A 169 9.43 -3.46 8.22
N LEU A 170 8.12 -3.31 8.08
CA LEU A 170 7.38 -2.23 8.76
C LEU A 170 7.45 -2.47 10.27
N THR A 171 7.90 -1.47 11.03
CA THR A 171 8.14 -1.64 12.48
C THR A 171 7.02 -1.13 13.36
N HIS A 172 6.16 -0.24 12.85
CA HIS A 172 5.07 0.38 13.61
C HIS A 172 4.06 1.06 12.69
N MET A 173 2.91 1.44 13.27
CA MET A 173 1.98 2.39 12.68
C MET A 173 2.27 3.83 13.09
N PRO A 174 2.06 4.83 12.22
CA PRO A 174 2.29 6.23 12.55
C PRO A 174 1.19 6.77 13.47
N ARG A 175 1.57 7.71 14.35
CA ARG A 175 0.62 8.42 15.22
C ARG A 175 -0.39 9.23 14.40
N GLY A 176 -1.66 9.19 14.79
CA GLY A 176 -2.75 9.87 14.11
C GLY A 176 -3.40 9.06 12.98
N LEU A 177 -3.03 7.79 12.78
CA LEU A 177 -3.73 6.88 11.87
C LEU A 177 -5.24 6.83 12.16
N GLY A 178 -5.63 6.81 13.44
CA GLY A 178 -7.03 6.82 13.88
C GLY A 178 -7.80 8.10 13.55
N GLN A 179 -7.12 9.17 13.13
CA GLN A 179 -7.74 10.42 12.69
C GLN A 179 -8.22 10.38 11.24
N LEU A 180 -7.90 9.31 10.49
CA LEU A 180 -8.35 9.10 9.13
C LEU A 180 -9.82 8.64 9.10
N ALA A 181 -10.76 9.56 9.36
CA ALA A 181 -12.19 9.26 9.46
C ALA A 181 -12.79 8.61 8.21
N SER A 182 -12.20 8.88 7.04
CA SER A 182 -12.60 8.30 5.74
C SER A 182 -12.02 6.90 5.48
N LEU A 183 -11.13 6.39 6.32
CA LEU A 183 -10.42 5.14 6.08
C LEU A 183 -11.37 3.95 6.17
N ARG A 184 -11.36 3.15 5.10
CA ARG A 184 -12.22 1.98 4.90
C ARG A 184 -11.42 0.70 4.83
N THR A 185 -10.19 0.77 4.34
CA THR A 185 -9.33 -0.42 4.21
C THR A 185 -7.96 -0.12 4.79
N LEU A 186 -7.54 -0.99 5.70
CA LEU A 186 -6.20 -1.08 6.25
C LEU A 186 -5.84 -2.57 6.26
N THR A 187 -4.89 -2.99 5.42
CA THR A 187 -4.62 -4.43 5.24
C THR A 187 -3.69 -5.04 6.28
N LEU A 188 -2.89 -4.21 6.95
CA LEU A 188 -1.91 -4.63 7.95
C LEU A 188 -1.88 -3.56 9.04
N PHE A 189 -1.79 -3.96 10.31
CA PHE A 189 -1.51 -3.15 11.49
C PHE A 189 -0.28 -3.73 12.19
N VAL A 190 0.69 -2.88 12.52
CA VAL A 190 1.96 -3.29 13.15
C VAL A 190 2.08 -2.59 14.48
N VAL A 191 2.13 -3.38 15.56
CA VAL A 191 2.40 -2.89 16.91
C VAL A 191 3.90 -2.62 17.05
N ALA A 192 4.27 -1.50 17.66
CA ALA A 192 5.67 -1.14 17.86
C ALA A 192 6.33 -1.94 18.98
N GLU A 193 7.60 -2.30 18.79
CA GLU A 193 8.51 -2.76 19.85
C GLU A 193 8.90 -1.56 20.72
N ASP A 194 8.44 -1.56 21.99
CA ASP A 194 8.58 -0.49 23.00
C ASP A 194 7.91 0.88 22.71
N ASN A 195 6.82 1.15 23.42
CA ASN A 195 6.03 2.39 23.32
C ASN A 195 6.57 3.57 24.15
N SER A 196 7.80 3.53 24.67
CA SER A 196 8.17 4.40 25.78
C SER A 196 8.42 5.89 25.44
N VAL A 197 8.81 6.31 24.22
CA VAL A 197 9.22 7.74 24.02
C VAL A 197 8.99 8.35 22.62
N ALA A 198 8.67 7.60 21.57
CA ALA A 198 8.72 8.16 20.20
C ALA A 198 7.46 8.95 19.80
N LYS A 199 7.59 10.27 19.57
CA LYS A 199 6.48 11.21 19.24
C LYS A 199 5.61 10.82 18.04
N ASN A 200 6.11 9.98 17.13
CA ASN A 200 5.47 9.64 15.85
C ASN A 200 4.95 8.20 15.77
N VAL A 201 5.05 7.43 16.85
CA VAL A 201 4.58 6.03 16.90
C VAL A 201 3.14 6.00 17.40
N GLY A 202 2.27 5.33 16.66
CA GLY A 202 0.87 5.11 17.01
C GLY A 202 0.71 3.78 17.75
N GLY A 203 0.03 3.80 18.89
CA GLY A 203 -0.31 2.59 19.64
C GLY A 203 -1.54 1.88 19.06
N LEU A 204 -1.88 0.71 19.61
CA LEU A 204 -3.09 -0.05 19.24
C LEU A 204 -4.39 0.77 19.35
N ASN A 205 -4.40 1.78 20.22
CA ASN A 205 -5.52 2.70 20.38
C ASN A 205 -5.85 3.50 19.10
N GLU A 206 -4.93 3.61 18.13
CA GLU A 206 -5.22 4.19 16.82
C GLU A 206 -6.33 3.44 16.09
N LEU A 207 -6.51 2.13 16.35
CA LEU A 207 -7.62 1.35 15.80
C LEU A 207 -8.98 1.77 16.36
N ASN A 208 -9.07 2.41 17.53
CA ASN A 208 -10.35 2.66 18.21
C ASN A 208 -11.30 3.52 17.40
N SER A 209 -10.75 4.51 16.68
CA SER A 209 -11.53 5.48 15.89
C SER A 209 -11.82 5.01 14.46
N LEU A 210 -11.21 3.90 14.01
CA LEU A 210 -11.33 3.38 12.65
C LEU A 210 -12.55 2.45 12.50
N ASN A 211 -13.75 2.99 12.72
CA ASN A 211 -14.99 2.21 12.75
C ASN A 211 -15.48 1.75 11.36
N ASN A 212 -15.02 2.41 10.29
CA ASN A 212 -15.43 2.12 8.92
C ASN A 212 -14.59 1.05 8.22
N LEU A 213 -13.65 0.42 8.94
CA LEU A 213 -12.78 -0.63 8.40
C LEU A 213 -13.61 -1.82 7.93
N ARG A 214 -13.31 -2.25 6.69
CA ARG A 214 -13.99 -3.33 5.99
C ARG A 214 -12.99 -4.22 5.25
N GLY A 215 -13.43 -5.43 4.91
CA GLY A 215 -12.58 -6.42 4.27
C GLY A 215 -11.67 -7.12 5.27
N GLY A 216 -10.39 -7.30 4.94
CA GLY A 216 -9.44 -8.00 5.79
C GLY A 216 -8.45 -7.06 6.49
N LEU A 217 -8.21 -7.31 7.78
CA LEU A 217 -7.16 -6.68 8.58
C LEU A 217 -6.20 -7.77 9.07
N ALA A 218 -4.90 -7.56 8.91
CA ALA A 218 -3.91 -8.37 9.60
C ALA A 218 -3.24 -7.58 10.72
N ILE A 219 -2.93 -8.20 11.86
CA ILE A 219 -2.22 -7.57 12.98
C ILE A 219 -0.94 -8.37 13.25
N ARG A 220 0.17 -7.65 13.39
CA ARG A 220 1.51 -8.18 13.69
C ARG A 220 2.04 -7.63 15.01
N TYR A 221 2.98 -8.38 15.59
CA TYR A 221 3.76 -8.02 16.77
C TYR A 221 2.96 -7.77 18.05
N LEU A 222 1.89 -8.53 18.27
CA LEU A 222 1.06 -8.39 19.47
C LEU A 222 1.80 -8.72 20.78
N GLY A 223 2.87 -9.53 20.74
CA GLY A 223 3.73 -9.81 21.90
C GLY A 223 4.48 -8.60 22.47
N TYR A 224 4.54 -7.47 21.77
CA TYR A 224 5.14 -6.23 22.29
C TYR A 224 4.17 -5.34 23.08
N VAL A 225 2.91 -5.72 23.19
CA VAL A 225 1.99 -4.95 24.03
C VAL A 225 2.32 -5.19 25.51
N LYS A 226 2.64 -4.10 26.22
CA LYS A 226 2.90 -4.14 27.67
C LYS A 226 1.71 -4.76 28.41
N ASN A 227 2.02 -5.77 29.23
CA ASN A 227 1.09 -6.52 30.07
C ASN A 227 0.03 -7.34 29.31
N GLY A 228 0.10 -7.45 27.99
CA GLY A 228 -0.83 -8.24 27.16
C GLY A 228 -2.30 -7.79 27.13
N ILE A 229 -2.74 -6.96 28.09
CA ILE A 229 -4.13 -6.47 28.17
C ILE A 229 -4.32 -5.36 27.13
N ILE A 230 -5.10 -5.68 26.11
CA ILE A 230 -5.48 -4.74 25.06
C ILE A 230 -6.98 -4.80 24.82
N ASN A 231 -7.56 -3.65 24.45
CA ASN A 231 -8.94 -3.61 24.03
C ASN A 231 -9.10 -2.63 22.85
N PRO A 232 -8.39 -2.86 21.72
CA PRO A 232 -8.69 -2.11 20.51
C PRO A 232 -10.14 -2.41 20.14
N ASN A 233 -10.90 -1.41 19.68
CA ASN A 233 -12.31 -1.56 19.33
C ASN A 233 -12.51 -2.44 18.07
N LEU A 234 -12.17 -3.72 18.10
CA LEU A 234 -12.42 -4.66 17.00
C LEU A 234 -13.86 -5.15 17.02
N LYS A 235 -14.47 -5.27 18.21
CA LYS A 235 -15.88 -5.59 18.39
C LYS A 235 -16.82 -4.61 17.68
N GLY A 236 -16.47 -3.33 17.60
CA GLY A 236 -17.28 -2.31 16.91
C GLY A 236 -17.11 -2.28 15.37
N LYS A 237 -16.19 -3.08 14.80
CA LYS A 237 -15.90 -3.07 13.35
C LYS A 237 -16.75 -4.09 12.60
N SER A 238 -18.06 -3.84 12.53
CA SER A 238 -19.06 -4.75 11.93
C SER A 238 -18.90 -5.01 10.43
N LEU A 239 -18.18 -4.14 9.72
CA LEU A 239 -17.89 -4.27 8.30
C LEU A 239 -16.62 -5.10 8.01
N LEU A 240 -15.84 -5.44 9.04
CA LEU A 240 -14.65 -6.26 8.91
C LEU A 240 -15.07 -7.71 8.64
N GLN A 241 -14.49 -8.31 7.61
CA GLN A 241 -14.83 -9.64 7.12
C GLN A 241 -13.77 -10.67 7.48
N SER A 242 -12.50 -10.28 7.58
CA SER A 242 -11.45 -11.17 8.05
C SER A 242 -10.44 -10.50 8.97
N LEU A 243 -9.97 -11.27 9.94
CA LEU A 243 -8.90 -10.88 10.85
C LEU A 243 -7.81 -11.95 10.82
N THR A 244 -6.59 -11.54 10.47
CA THR A 244 -5.42 -12.41 10.52
C THR A 244 -4.49 -11.94 11.62
N LEU A 245 -4.13 -12.83 12.53
CA LEU A 245 -3.17 -12.53 13.59
C LEU A 245 -1.89 -13.29 13.28
N TYR A 246 -0.79 -12.57 13.18
CA TYR A 246 0.52 -13.15 12.98
C TYR A 246 1.20 -13.31 14.33
N SER A 247 1.67 -14.53 14.59
CA SER A 247 2.64 -14.77 15.65
C SER A 247 4.01 -14.39 15.12
N ASP A 248 4.67 -13.45 15.81
CA ASP A 248 5.97 -12.91 15.40
C ASP A 248 7.07 -13.28 16.41
N LEU A 249 6.88 -14.38 17.15
CA LEU A 249 7.73 -14.85 18.27
C LEU A 249 9.21 -15.08 17.93
N GLN A 250 9.58 -15.12 16.65
CA GLN A 250 10.96 -15.29 16.20
C GLN A 250 11.71 -13.96 16.03
N TYR A 251 11.04 -12.81 16.16
CA TYR A 251 11.63 -11.49 15.98
C TYR A 251 11.67 -10.74 17.30
N GLY A 252 12.88 -10.38 17.76
CA GLY A 252 13.12 -9.49 18.90
C GLY A 252 12.74 -10.07 20.28
N ASN A 253 12.47 -9.19 21.24
CA ASN A 253 12.17 -9.56 22.64
C ASN A 253 10.67 -9.74 22.89
N ALA A 254 9.92 -10.27 21.90
CA ALA A 254 8.49 -10.49 22.03
C ALA A 254 8.19 -11.47 23.18
N ASN A 255 7.24 -11.11 24.05
CA ASN A 255 6.88 -11.95 25.18
C ASN A 255 5.69 -12.85 24.80
N VAL A 256 5.88 -14.16 24.92
CA VAL A 256 4.89 -15.19 24.55
C VAL A 256 3.60 -15.03 25.36
N ASP A 257 3.70 -14.82 26.68
CA ASP A 257 2.55 -14.63 27.56
C ASP A 257 1.77 -13.37 27.17
N ASN A 258 2.46 -12.28 26.84
CA ASN A 258 1.82 -11.06 26.36
C ASN A 258 1.10 -11.28 25.03
N GLU A 259 1.68 -12.05 24.11
CA GLU A 259 1.07 -12.35 22.82
C GLU A 259 -0.21 -13.18 22.99
N GLU A 260 -0.16 -14.22 23.83
CA GLU A 260 -1.32 -15.07 24.13
C GLU A 260 -2.44 -14.28 24.83
N MET A 261 -2.10 -13.49 25.85
CA MET A 261 -3.05 -12.58 26.52
C MET A 261 -3.65 -11.56 25.55
N ALA A 262 -2.85 -11.03 24.63
CA ALA A 262 -3.32 -10.12 23.60
C ALA A 262 -4.31 -10.82 22.67
N PHE A 263 -4.02 -12.04 22.21
CA PHE A 263 -4.94 -12.82 21.38
C PHE A 263 -6.29 -13.07 22.07
N GLN A 264 -6.28 -13.41 23.36
CA GLN A 264 -7.50 -13.63 24.13
C GLN A 264 -8.32 -12.35 24.35
N SER A 265 -7.68 -11.18 24.39
CA SER A 265 -8.34 -9.90 24.71
C SER A 265 -8.86 -9.11 23.50
N LEU A 266 -8.49 -9.46 22.26
CA LEU A 266 -8.83 -8.71 21.04
C LEU A 266 -10.33 -8.63 20.69
N GLN A 267 -11.20 -9.44 21.31
CA GLN A 267 -12.67 -9.43 21.18
C GLN A 267 -13.18 -8.97 19.78
N PRO A 268 -12.90 -9.72 18.70
CA PRO A 268 -13.32 -9.32 17.36
C PRO A 268 -14.84 -9.31 17.19
N HIS A 269 -15.34 -8.55 16.20
CA HIS A 269 -16.77 -8.60 15.87
C HIS A 269 -17.19 -10.01 15.40
N PRO A 270 -18.34 -10.56 15.82
CA PRO A 270 -18.82 -11.88 15.39
C PRO A 270 -19.13 -12.01 13.88
N ASN A 271 -18.98 -10.95 13.09
CA ASN A 271 -19.28 -10.96 11.65
C ASN A 271 -18.08 -11.40 10.80
N LEU A 272 -16.96 -11.72 11.43
CA LEU A 272 -15.79 -12.25 10.74
C LEU A 272 -16.16 -13.55 10.03
N LYS A 273 -16.02 -13.55 8.70
CA LYS A 273 -16.14 -14.76 7.87
C LYS A 273 -14.92 -15.66 8.06
N GLU A 274 -13.76 -15.06 8.32
CA GLU A 274 -12.50 -15.75 8.52
C GLU A 274 -11.71 -15.11 9.67
N SER A 275 -11.32 -15.93 10.65
CA SER A 275 -10.30 -15.59 11.63
C SER A 275 -9.20 -16.63 11.56
N VAL A 276 -7.97 -16.18 11.30
CA VAL A 276 -6.82 -17.08 11.16
C VAL A 276 -5.70 -16.61 12.07
N LEU A 277 -5.27 -17.47 12.98
CA LEU A 277 -3.98 -17.33 13.62
C LEU A 277 -2.93 -18.02 12.74
N MET A 278 -1.90 -17.28 12.34
CA MET A 278 -0.73 -17.83 11.65
C MET A 278 0.43 -17.89 12.63
N HIS A 279 0.91 -19.10 12.91
CA HIS A 279 1.99 -19.34 13.87
C HIS A 279 3.39 -19.03 13.34
N ASP A 280 3.55 -18.67 12.05
CA ASP A 280 4.89 -18.47 11.48
C ASP A 280 4.84 -17.68 10.14
N LEU A 281 5.90 -16.90 9.89
CA LEU A 281 6.12 -16.16 8.64
C LEU A 281 6.98 -16.94 7.63
N ALA A 282 7.80 -17.90 8.09
CA ALA A 282 8.57 -18.79 7.21
C ALA A 282 7.64 -19.74 6.43
N THR A 283 6.50 -20.11 7.01
CA THR A 283 5.39 -20.85 6.36
C THR A 283 4.74 -20.08 5.21
N LEU A 284 4.71 -18.73 5.27
CA LEU A 284 4.22 -17.89 4.16
C LEU A 284 5.21 -17.78 2.99
N ALA A 285 6.51 -17.74 3.28
CA ALA A 285 7.55 -17.78 2.24
C ALA A 285 7.63 -19.13 1.52
N SER A 286 7.20 -20.21 2.20
CA SER A 286 7.16 -21.59 1.68
C SER A 286 5.79 -22.05 1.16
N GLY A 287 4.75 -21.22 1.25
CA GLY A 287 3.41 -21.52 0.70
C GLY A 287 2.58 -22.50 1.51
N ILE A 288 2.97 -22.83 2.74
CA ILE A 288 2.27 -23.79 3.60
C ILE A 288 1.28 -23.03 4.50
N ARG A 289 -0.02 -23.35 4.39
CA ARG A 289 -1.07 -22.82 5.27
C ARG A 289 -1.23 -23.74 6.48
N ILE A 290 -0.88 -23.25 7.68
CA ILE A 290 -1.32 -23.82 8.95
C ILE A 290 -2.18 -22.74 9.63
N GLY A 291 -3.47 -23.00 9.81
CA GLY A 291 -4.39 -22.07 10.46
C GLY A 291 -5.18 -22.79 11.55
N SER A 292 -5.01 -22.36 12.80
CA SER A 292 -5.96 -22.66 13.87
C SER A 292 -7.07 -21.60 13.81
N ARG A 293 -8.33 -22.07 13.72
CA ARG A 293 -9.52 -21.20 13.82
C ARG A 293 -9.82 -20.98 15.30
N PHE A 294 -9.87 -19.72 15.74
CA PHE A 294 -10.58 -19.39 16.97
C PHE A 294 -12.06 -19.75 16.78
N ARG A 295 -12.57 -20.70 17.56
CA ARG A 295 -14.01 -20.83 17.76
C ARG A 295 -14.36 -19.87 18.91
N GLY A 296 -15.12 -18.82 18.58
CA GLY A 296 -15.82 -18.02 19.57
C GLY A 296 -17.03 -18.77 20.12
#